data_AF-A0A535T2F1-F1
#
_entry.id   AF-A0A535T2F1-F1
#
_cell.length_a   1.000
_cell.length_b   1.000
_cell.length_c   1.000
_cell.angle_alpha   90.00
_cell.angle_beta   90.00
_cell.angle_gamma   90.00
#
_symmetry.space_group_name_H-M   'P 1'
#
loop_
_entity.id
_entity.type
_entity.pdbx_description
1 polymer ?
#
loop_
_entity_poly.entity_id
_entity_poly.type
_entity_poly.pdbx_seq_one_letter_code
_entity_poly.pdbx_strand_id
1 'polypeptide(L)'
;MRITEIAPGLVETEFSIVRFHGDRKAAKAVYEGLKPLTAEDIADCVVFAVTRPPHVDIDEIVVRPVAQATVSVVARKAPRRKS
;
A
#
# COMPACT_ATOMS: atom_id res chain seq x y z
N MET A 1 6.17 -18.37 -20.01
CA MET A 1 5.28 -17.27 -19.58
C MET A 1 5.27 -17.30 -18.06
N ARG A 2 5.39 -16.14 -17.41
CA ARG A 2 5.37 -15.99 -15.95
C ARG A 2 4.11 -15.23 -15.55
N ILE A 3 3.54 -15.52 -14.39
CA ILE A 3 2.34 -14.85 -13.88
C ILE A 3 2.59 -14.47 -12.43
N THR A 4 2.51 -13.17 -12.13
CA THR A 4 2.71 -12.65 -10.77
C THR A 4 1.56 -11.74 -10.36
N GLU A 5 0.98 -12.00 -9.20
CA GLU A 5 0.06 -11.08 -8.53
C GLU A 5 0.82 -10.15 -7.58
N ILE A 6 0.56 -8.85 -7.68
CA ILE A 6 1.00 -7.87 -6.68
C ILE A 6 -0.23 -7.45 -5.89
N ALA A 7 -0.24 -7.71 -4.58
CA ALA A 7 -1.36 -7.46 -3.68
C ALA A 7 -0.99 -6.42 -2.59
N PRO A 8 -1.14 -5.11 -2.87
CA PRO A 8 -0.83 -4.04 -1.92
C PRO A 8 -1.87 -3.89 -0.81
N GLY A 9 -1.39 -3.40 0.34
CA GLY A 9 -2.21 -2.86 1.43
C GLY A 9 -2.53 -1.38 1.25
N LEU A 10 -2.39 -0.60 2.33
CA LEU A 10 -2.60 0.85 2.29
C LEU A 10 -1.44 1.56 1.56
N VAL A 11 -1.71 2.00 0.34
CA VAL A 11 -0.80 2.83 -0.47
C VAL A 11 -1.41 4.22 -0.66
N GLU A 12 -0.65 5.28 -0.40
CA GLU A 12 -1.11 6.65 -0.61
C GLU A 12 -0.86 7.07 -2.06
N THR A 13 -1.94 7.07 -2.83
CA THR A 13 -2.01 7.50 -4.25
C THR A 13 -3.35 8.20 -4.50
N GLU A 14 -3.64 8.53 -5.75
CA GLU A 14 -4.96 9.00 -6.16
C GLU A 14 -6.09 7.98 -5.96
N PHE A 15 -5.76 6.71 -5.65
CA PHE A 15 -6.75 5.66 -5.41
C PHE A 15 -7.85 6.10 -4.42
N SER A 16 -7.45 6.64 -3.27
CA SER A 16 -8.43 7.10 -2.27
C SER A 16 -9.20 8.34 -2.73
N ILE A 17 -8.59 9.21 -3.54
CA ILE A 17 -9.29 10.38 -4.11
C ILE A 17 -10.40 9.90 -5.05
N VAL A 18 -10.10 8.95 -5.93
CA VAL A 18 -11.08 8.36 -6.85
C VAL A 18 -12.16 7.61 -6.09
N ARG A 19 -11.78 6.78 -5.10
CA ARG A 19 -12.70 6.03 -4.24
C ARG A 19 -13.73 6.92 -3.55
N PHE A 20 -13.32 8.13 -3.13
CA PHE A 20 -14.20 9.10 -2.48
C PHE A 20 -14.66 10.22 -3.43
N HIS A 21 -14.71 9.97 -4.75
CA HIS A 21 -15.28 10.87 -5.75
C HIS A 21 -14.73 12.31 -5.70
N GLY A 22 -13.43 12.45 -5.44
CA GLY A 22 -12.75 13.74 -5.33
C GLY A 22 -12.71 14.34 -3.94
N ASP A 23 -13.32 13.72 -2.92
CA ASP A 23 -13.19 14.18 -1.53
C ASP A 23 -11.79 13.90 -0.98
N ARG A 24 -10.94 14.91 -1.10
CA ARG A 24 -9.55 14.89 -0.62
C ARG A 24 -9.44 14.76 0.89
N LYS A 25 -10.44 15.21 1.66
CA LYS A 25 -10.43 15.12 3.12
C LYS A 25 -10.69 13.68 3.55
N ALA A 26 -11.71 13.04 2.99
CA ALA A 26 -11.98 11.63 3.21
C ALA A 26 -10.81 10.74 2.75
N ALA A 27 -10.21 11.06 1.60
CA ALA A 27 -9.04 10.34 1.09
C ALA A 27 -7.85 10.43 2.05
N LYS A 28 -7.52 11.64 2.54
CA LYS A 28 -6.43 11.83 3.49
C LYS A 28 -6.68 11.10 4.82
N ALA A 29 -7.92 11.08 5.30
CA ALA A 29 -8.28 10.45 6.56
C ALA A 29 -7.96 8.94 6.59
N VAL A 30 -7.94 8.25 5.45
CA VAL A 30 -7.55 6.82 5.35
C VAL A 30 -6.16 6.56 5.92
N TYR A 31 -5.24 7.51 5.73
CA TYR A 31 -3.82 7.34 6.03
C TYR A 31 -3.39 8.05 7.33
N GLU A 32 -4.32 8.73 8.01
CA GLU A 32 -4.01 9.45 9.26
C GLU A 32 -3.52 8.52 10.38
N GLY A 33 -2.49 8.97 11.10
CA GLY A 33 -1.92 8.25 12.24
C GLY A 33 -1.00 7.08 11.88
N LEU A 34 -0.66 6.87 10.61
CA LEU A 34 0.32 5.84 10.19
C LEU A 34 1.21 6.35 9.06
N LYS A 35 2.23 5.56 8.70
CA LYS A 35 3.02 5.78 7.47
C LYS A 35 2.54 4.74 6.44
N PRO A 36 1.86 5.14 5.36
CA PRO A 36 1.42 4.23 4.30
C PRO A 36 2.60 3.84 3.39
N LEU A 37 2.36 2.91 2.47
CA LEU A 37 3.24 2.71 1.31
C LEU A 37 3.07 3.85 0.32
N THR A 38 4.06 4.06 -0.55
CA THR A 38 3.98 4.97 -1.70
C THR A 38 3.83 4.20 -3.02
N ALA A 39 3.57 4.92 -4.11
CA ALA A 39 3.55 4.33 -5.45
C ALA A 39 4.91 3.68 -5.80
N GLU A 40 6.01 4.30 -5.37
CA GLU A 40 7.37 3.82 -5.58
C GLU A 40 7.62 2.47 -4.88
N ASP A 41 7.12 2.28 -3.66
CA ASP A 41 7.23 0.98 -2.95
C ASP A 41 6.60 -0.17 -3.77
N ILE A 42 5.51 0.10 -4.48
CA ILE A 42 4.83 -0.88 -5.34
C ILE A 42 5.56 -1.06 -6.66
N ALA A 43 6.09 0.02 -7.24
CA ALA A 43 6.92 -0.05 -8.43
C ALA A 43 8.17 -0.93 -8.19
N ASP A 44 8.79 -0.80 -7.02
CA ASP A 44 9.93 -1.63 -6.62
C ASP A 44 9.55 -3.12 -6.52
N CYS A 45 8.35 -3.45 -6.02
CA CYS A 45 7.85 -4.83 -6.00
C CYS A 45 7.68 -5.39 -7.42
N VAL A 46 7.15 -4.58 -8.35
CA VAL A 46 7.02 -4.96 -9.76
C VAL A 46 8.39 -5.18 -10.39
N VAL A 47 9.32 -4.24 -10.20
CA VAL A 47 10.70 -4.34 -10.71
C VAL A 47 11.38 -5.59 -10.15
N PHE A 48 11.22 -5.86 -8.86
CA PHE A 48 11.74 -7.08 -8.24
C PHE A 48 11.22 -8.33 -8.95
N ALA A 49 9.90 -8.44 -9.17
CA ALA A 49 9.31 -9.60 -9.81
C ALA A 49 9.77 -9.79 -11.27
N VAL A 50 9.76 -8.72 -12.06
CA VAL A 50 10.06 -8.83 -13.50
C VAL A 50 11.55 -9.07 -13.76
N THR A 51 12.44 -8.68 -12.84
CA THR A 51 13.90 -8.82 -12.96
C THR A 51 14.44 -10.20 -12.52
N ARG A 52 13.59 -11.11 -12.01
CA ARG A 52 14.06 -12.45 -11.62
C ARG A 52 14.55 -13.25 -12.84
N PRO A 53 15.47 -14.22 -12.66
CA PRO A 53 15.93 -15.10 -13.74
C PRO A 53 14.76 -15.77 -14.49
N PRO A 54 14.90 -16.11 -15.79
CA PRO A 54 13.79 -16.62 -16.60
C PRO A 54 13.08 -17.88 -16.09
N HIS A 55 13.75 -18.68 -15.24
CA HIS A 55 13.21 -19.90 -14.65
C HIS A 55 12.54 -19.68 -13.28
N VAL A 56 12.48 -18.43 -12.81
CA VAL A 56 11.87 -18.04 -11.53
C VAL A 56 10.56 -17.33 -11.81
N ASP A 57 9.47 -17.94 -11.34
CA ASP A 57 8.17 -17.30 -11.25
C ASP A 57 7.86 -16.97 -9.78
N ILE A 58 7.29 -15.79 -9.55
CA ILE A 58 6.81 -15.39 -8.23
C ILE A 58 5.30 -15.36 -8.34
N ASP A 59 4.62 -16.26 -7.65
CA ASP A 59 3.17 -16.38 -7.75
C ASP A 59 2.47 -15.13 -7.18
N GLU A 60 2.89 -14.68 -5.99
CA GLU A 60 2.25 -13.57 -5.27
C GLU A 60 3.27 -12.75 -4.46
N ILE A 61 3.09 -11.42 -4.48
CA ILE A 61 3.74 -10.49 -3.54
C ILE A 61 2.65 -9.75 -2.76
N VAL A 62 2.48 -10.10 -1.49
CA VAL A 62 1.64 -9.37 -0.56
C VAL A 62 2.48 -8.35 0.19
N VAL A 63 2.25 -7.06 -0.05
CA VAL A 63 3.02 -5.97 0.54
C VAL A 63 2.12 -5.00 1.30
N ARG A 64 2.47 -4.67 2.54
CA ARG A 64 1.67 -3.80 3.42
C ARG A 64 2.59 -2.86 4.21
N PRO A 65 2.11 -1.68 4.63
CA PRO A 65 2.82 -0.91 5.63
C PRO A 65 2.99 -1.73 6.91
N VAL A 66 4.11 -1.55 7.62
CA VAL A 66 4.38 -2.25 8.89
C VAL A 66 3.24 -2.07 9.91
N ALA A 67 2.54 -0.93 9.86
CA ALA A 67 1.40 -0.63 10.73
C ALA A 67 0.12 -1.42 10.39
N GLN A 68 0.10 -2.21 9.31
CA GLN A 68 -1.08 -2.94 8.83
C GLN A 68 -0.81 -4.45 8.84
N ALA A 69 -1.47 -5.17 9.75
CA ALA A 69 -1.38 -6.63 9.83
C ALA A 69 -2.35 -7.33 8.87
N THR A 70 -3.58 -6.81 8.77
CA THR A 70 -4.64 -7.33 7.88
C THR A 70 -5.43 -6.16 7.27
N VAL A 71 -6.50 -6.45 6.52
CA VAL A 71 -7.41 -5.41 6.00
C VAL A 71 -8.08 -4.63 7.13
N SER A 72 -8.41 -5.29 8.25
CA SER A 72 -9.13 -4.70 9.38
C SER A 72 -8.25 -4.30 10.56
N VAL A 73 -7.02 -4.81 10.64
CA VAL A 73 -6.11 -4.56 11.77
C VAL A 73 -5.01 -3.60 11.35
N VAL A 74 -5.16 -2.33 11.79
CA VAL A 74 -4.24 -1.23 11.48
C VAL A 74 -3.89 -0.47 12.77
N ALA A 75 -2.60 -0.43 13.11
CA ALA A 75 -2.09 0.37 14.23
C ALA A 75 -1.97 1.84 13.81
N ARG A 76 -2.62 2.74 14.57
CA ARG A 76 -2.58 4.19 14.34
C ARG A 76 -2.08 4.90 15.59
N LYS A 77 -1.18 5.87 15.41
CA LYS A 77 -0.75 6.80 16.45
C LYS A 77 -1.91 7.72 16.80
N ALA A 78 -2.21 7.86 18.10
CA ALA A 78 -3.21 8.81 18.57
C ALA A 78 -2.83 10.24 18.17
N PRO A 79 -3.80 11.12 17.82
CA PRO A 79 -3.52 12.53 17.62
C PRO A 79 -2.93 13.12 18.90
N ARG A 80 -1.78 13.80 18.82
CA ARG A 80 -1.19 14.47 19.98
C ARG A 80 -2.20 15.49 20.52
N ARG A 81 -2.62 15.35 21.79
CA ARG A 81 -3.39 16.38 22.49
C ARG A 81 -2.55 17.67 22.49
N LYS A 82 -3.07 18.74 21.89
CA LYS A 82 -2.47 20.07 22.01
C LYS A 82 -2.59 20.48 23.49
N SER A 83 -1.44 20.77 24.11
CA SER A 83 -1.32 21.44 25.41
C SER A 83 -1.75 22.89 25.30
#